data_AF-A0A0T0M3Y3-F1
#
_entry.id   AF-A0A0T0M3Y3-F1
#
_cell.length_a   1.000
_cell.length_b   1.000
_cell.length_c   1.000
_cell.angle_alpha   90.00
_cell.angle_beta   90.00
_cell.angle_gamma   90.00
#
_symmetry.space_group_name_H-M   'P 1'
#
loop_
_entity.id
_entity.type
_entity.pdbx_description
1 polymer ?
#
loop_
_entity_poly.entity_id
_entity_poly.type
_entity_poly.pdbx_seq_one_letter_code
_entity_poly.pdbx_strand_id
1 'polypeptide(L)'
;MDQQVRKLKKLIANYLHKSKNEILISFGRPARKSDSEVWFFRKFKPSFYNDEIVFIFEDDKVVDISISKYFLWKELINVYYFEGKNPEFKVVSFLAPKDL
;
A
#
# COMPACT_ATOMS: atom_id res chain seq x y z
N MET A 1 -4.54 15.58 9.55
CA MET A 1 -4.78 14.40 8.69
C MET A 1 -3.46 13.66 8.52
N ASP A 2 -3.43 12.39 8.90
CA ASP A 2 -2.23 11.55 8.90
C ASP A 2 -1.54 11.51 7.53
N GLN A 3 -0.20 11.48 7.52
CA GLN A 3 0.61 11.52 6.29
C GLN A 3 0.37 10.29 5.40
N GLN A 4 0.17 9.11 5.99
CA GLN A 4 -0.10 7.88 5.25
C GLN A 4 -1.51 7.90 4.67
N VAL A 5 -2.50 8.42 5.40
CA VAL A 5 -3.86 8.64 4.87
C VAL A 5 -3.84 9.57 3.65
N ARG A 6 -3.04 10.65 3.69
CA ARG A 6 -2.86 11.54 2.53
C ARG A 6 -2.24 10.83 1.32
N LYS A 7 -1.24 9.97 1.55
CA LYS A 7 -0.61 9.19 0.48
C LYS A 7 -1.59 8.17 -0.11
N LEU A 8 -2.30 7.44 0.73
CA LEU A 8 -3.28 6.45 0.28
C LEU A 8 -4.39 7.10 -0.53
N LYS A 9 -4.92 8.26 -0.09
CA LYS A 9 -5.90 9.04 -0.87
C LYS A 9 -5.40 9.38 -2.28
N LYS A 10 -4.12 9.75 -2.43
CA LYS A 10 -3.53 10.01 -3.75
C LYS A 10 -3.39 8.74 -4.58
N LEU A 11 -3.04 7.62 -3.97
CA LEU A 11 -2.96 6.35 -4.69
C LEU A 11 -4.34 5.92 -5.20
N ILE A 12 -5.38 5.99 -4.37
CA ILE A 12 -6.76 5.68 -4.76
C ILE A 12 -7.20 6.56 -5.92
N ALA A 13 -7.03 7.87 -5.80
CA ALA A 13 -7.45 8.82 -6.83
C ALA A 13 -6.76 8.57 -8.20
N ASN A 14 -5.53 8.05 -8.19
CA ASN A 14 -4.74 7.87 -9.40
C ASN A 14 -4.82 6.46 -9.98
N TYR A 15 -5.05 5.45 -9.13
CA TYR A 15 -4.80 4.04 -9.47
C TYR A 15 -5.96 3.09 -9.21
N LEU A 16 -7.04 3.50 -8.54
CA LEU A 16 -8.23 2.67 -8.44
C LEU A 16 -8.80 2.38 -9.83
N HIS A 17 -9.26 1.15 -10.07
CA HIS A 17 -9.75 0.61 -11.34
C HIS A 17 -8.76 0.60 -12.51
N LYS A 18 -7.50 0.96 -12.27
CA LYS A 18 -6.45 0.86 -13.28
C LYS A 18 -6.12 -0.59 -13.57
N SER A 19 -5.78 -0.86 -14.82
CA SER A 19 -5.33 -2.19 -15.25
C SER A 19 -3.97 -2.54 -14.66
N LYS A 20 -3.64 -3.84 -14.58
CA LYS A 20 -2.29 -4.30 -14.24
C LYS A 20 -1.22 -3.64 -15.11
N ASN A 21 -1.50 -3.46 -16.40
CA ASN A 21 -0.55 -2.83 -17.33
C ASN A 21 -0.27 -1.36 -16.96
N GLU A 22 -1.29 -0.58 -16.60
CA GLU A 22 -1.12 0.81 -16.14
C GLU A 22 -0.32 0.88 -14.82
N ILE A 23 -0.50 -0.09 -13.93
CA ILE A 23 0.31 -0.22 -12.71
C ILE A 23 1.77 -0.54 -13.05
N LEU A 24 2.04 -1.47 -13.98
CA LEU A 24 3.40 -1.80 -14.43
C LEU A 24 4.12 -0.59 -15.03
N ILE A 25 3.43 0.21 -15.84
CA ILE A 25 4.00 1.43 -16.44
C ILE A 25 4.41 2.42 -15.35
N SER A 26 3.60 2.55 -14.29
CA SER A 26 3.79 3.57 -13.24
C SER A 26 4.79 3.15 -12.16
N PHE A 27 4.83 1.86 -11.81
CA PHE A 27 5.61 1.34 -10.68
C PHE A 27 6.74 0.37 -11.08
N GLY A 28 6.78 -0.06 -12.33
CA GLY A 28 7.72 -1.07 -12.81
C GLY A 28 7.30 -2.48 -12.39
N ARG A 29 8.27 -3.38 -12.22
CA ARG A 29 8.00 -4.77 -11.86
C ARG A 29 7.63 -4.91 -10.37
N PRO A 30 6.59 -5.68 -10.03
CA PRO A 30 6.24 -5.95 -8.64
C PRO A 30 7.28 -6.85 -7.97
N ALA A 31 7.26 -6.91 -6.64
CA ALA A 31 8.16 -7.76 -5.87
C ALA A 31 7.93 -9.25 -6.18
N ARG A 32 8.96 -10.08 -5.99
CA ARG A 32 8.91 -11.53 -6.28
C ARG A 32 7.82 -12.30 -5.53
N LYS A 33 7.36 -11.80 -4.38
CA LYS A 33 6.28 -12.38 -3.57
C LYS A 33 4.87 -12.09 -4.11
N SER A 34 4.76 -11.34 -5.20
CA SER A 34 3.49 -10.98 -5.82
C SER A 34 2.95 -12.15 -6.65
N ASP A 35 1.62 -12.22 -6.79
CA ASP A 35 0.92 -13.25 -7.54
C ASP A 35 -0.05 -12.66 -8.58
N SER A 36 -1.06 -13.43 -9.01
CA SER A 36 -2.05 -13.00 -9.99
C SER A 36 -3.05 -11.98 -9.44
N GLU A 37 -3.21 -11.85 -8.13
CA GLU A 37 -4.25 -11.04 -7.50
C GLU A 37 -3.65 -9.93 -6.63
N VAL A 38 -2.43 -10.09 -6.13
CA VAL A 38 -1.82 -9.16 -5.17
C VAL A 38 -0.41 -8.80 -5.59
N TRP A 39 -0.16 -7.50 -5.81
CA TRP A 39 1.15 -6.98 -6.15
C TRP A 39 1.72 -6.07 -5.07
N PHE A 40 2.98 -6.33 -4.71
CA PHE A 40 3.71 -5.59 -3.70
C PHE A 40 4.79 -4.72 -4.32
N PHE A 41 4.82 -3.44 -3.96
CA PHE A 41 5.81 -2.47 -4.41
C PHE A 41 6.50 -1.83 -3.22
N ARG A 42 7.78 -2.18 -3.03
CA ARG A 42 8.59 -1.60 -1.95
C ARG A 42 9.56 -0.59 -2.54
N LYS A 43 9.48 0.67 -2.10
CA LYS A 43 10.54 1.65 -2.40
C LYS A 43 11.62 1.53 -1.35
N PHE A 44 12.73 0.88 -1.71
CA PHE A 44 13.91 0.86 -0.88
C PHE A 44 14.48 2.29 -0.83
N LYS A 45 14.37 2.94 0.32
CA LYS A 45 15.05 4.22 0.58
C LYS A 45 16.26 3.94 1.46
N PRO A 46 17.36 4.70 1.36
CA PRO A 46 18.48 4.62 2.31
C PRO A 46 18.11 5.07 3.75
N SER A 47 16.82 5.25 4.03
CA SER A 47 16.29 5.62 5.34
C SER A 47 15.76 4.37 6.05
N PHE A 48 15.78 4.38 7.38
CA PHE A 48 15.20 3.34 8.22
C PHE A 48 13.69 3.13 8.01
N TYR A 49 13.01 4.07 7.34
CA TYR A 49 11.59 3.99 7.00
C TYR A 49 11.37 3.57 5.54
N ASN A 50 10.64 2.48 5.33
CA ASN A 50 10.26 1.99 4.01
C ASN A 50 8.74 1.87 3.90
N ASP A 51 8.16 2.45 2.85
CA ASP A 51 6.75 2.24 2.52
C ASP A 51 6.65 1.05 1.54
N GLU A 52 5.72 0.14 1.81
CA GLU A 52 5.26 -0.89 0.87
C GLU A 52 3.84 -0.55 0.44
N ILE A 53 3.61 -0.50 -0.87
CA ILE A 53 2.30 -0.30 -1.47
C ILE A 53 1.82 -1.66 -1.97
N VAL A 54 0.57 -1.99 -1.68
CA VAL A 54 -0.07 -3.20 -2.17
C VAL A 54 -1.24 -2.81 -3.06
N PHE A 55 -1.29 -3.40 -4.24
CA PHE A 55 -2.43 -3.34 -5.15
C PHE A 55 -3.09 -4.71 -5.20
N ILE A 56 -4.39 -4.76 -4.98
CA ILE A 56 -5.21 -5.97 -5.10
C ILE A 56 -6.05 -5.83 -6.38
N PHE A 57 -6.10 -6.91 -7.15
CA PHE A 57 -6.72 -6.95 -8.46
C PHE A 57 -7.88 -7.95 -8.52
N GLU A 58 -8.95 -7.55 -9.19
CA GLU A 58 -10.04 -8.41 -9.65
C GLU A 58 -10.30 -8.08 -11.12
N ASP A 59 -10.46 -9.10 -11.98
CA ASP A 59 -10.66 -8.92 -13.43
C ASP A 59 -9.67 -7.93 -14.09
N ASP A 60 -8.38 -8.08 -13.76
CA ASP A 60 -7.26 -7.24 -14.22
C ASP A 60 -7.26 -5.79 -13.72
N LYS A 61 -8.20 -5.39 -12.87
CA LYS A 61 -8.34 -4.02 -12.37
C LYS A 61 -8.04 -3.92 -10.89
N VAL A 62 -7.46 -2.80 -10.47
CA VAL A 62 -7.27 -2.50 -9.05
C VAL A 62 -8.62 -2.31 -8.37
N VAL A 63 -8.91 -3.13 -7.38
CA VAL A 63 -10.09 -3.02 -6.51
C VAL A 63 -9.74 -2.42 -5.15
N ASP A 64 -8.57 -2.78 -4.60
CA ASP A 64 -8.13 -2.29 -3.30
C ASP A 64 -6.66 -1.88 -3.32
N ILE A 65 -6.33 -0.91 -2.46
CA ILE A 65 -4.98 -0.39 -2.29
C ILE A 65 -4.67 -0.28 -0.81
N SER A 66 -3.50 -0.74 -0.39
CA SER A 66 -2.98 -0.51 0.95
C SER A 66 -1.58 0.08 0.95
N ILE A 67 -1.24 0.77 2.05
CA ILE A 67 0.12 1.22 2.33
C ILE A 67 0.53 0.74 3.72
N SER A 68 1.65 0.04 3.78
CA SER A 68 2.30 -0.37 5.02
C SER A 68 3.61 0.41 5.19
N LYS A 69 3.81 1.03 6.35
CA LYS A 69 5.08 1.66 6.73
C LYS A 69 5.87 0.71 7.61
N TYR A 70 7.11 0.44 7.24
CA TYR A 70 8.07 -0.33 8.03
C TYR A 70 9.14 0.58 8.63
N PHE A 71 9.61 0.26 9.84
CA PHE A 71 10.82 0.81 10.46
C PHE A 71 11.67 -0.32 11.05
N LEU A 72 12.95 -0.39 10.69
CA LEU A 72 13.85 -1.48 11.12
C LEU A 72 13.19 -2.86 10.97
N TRP A 73 12.58 -3.13 9.82
CA TRP A 73 11.88 -4.39 9.49
C TRP A 73 10.57 -4.66 10.25
N LYS A 74 10.20 -3.83 11.24
CA LYS A 74 8.92 -3.91 11.94
C LYS A 74 7.86 -3.12 11.20
N GLU A 75 6.68 -3.70 11.01
CA GLU A 75 5.51 -3.00 10.48
C GLU A 75 4.99 -2.02 11.54
N LEU A 76 4.89 -0.74 11.20
CA LEU A 76 4.49 0.33 12.12
C LEU A 76 3.04 0.76 11.91
N ILE A 77 2.64 0.92 10.65
CA ILE A 77 1.34 1.48 10.27
C ILE A 77 0.85 0.72 9.06
N ASN A 78 -0.39 0.26 9.11
CA ASN A 78 -1.09 -0.24 7.94
C ASN A 78 -2.37 0.57 7.72
N VAL A 79 -2.58 1.03 6.49
CA VAL A 79 -3.79 1.75 6.07
C VAL A 79 -4.39 1.04 4.87
N TYR A 80 -5.62 0.58 5.02
CA TYR A 80 -6.38 -0.15 3.99
C TYR A 80 -7.52 0.71 3.45
N TYR A 81 -7.84 0.51 2.18
CA TYR A 81 -9.08 0.95 1.54
C TYR A 81 -9.79 -0.28 0.98
N PHE A 82 -11.08 -0.42 1.30
CA PHE A 82 -11.96 -1.48 0.80
C PHE A 82 -13.13 -0.83 0.06
N GLU A 83 -13.28 -1.09 -1.24
CA GLU A 83 -14.37 -0.50 -2.03
C GLU A 83 -15.77 -1.01 -1.59
N GLY A 84 -15.86 -2.25 -1.10
CA GLY A 84 -17.12 -2.91 -0.72
C GLY A 84 -17.68 -2.59 0.68
N LYS A 85 -17.05 -1.72 1.47
CA LYS A 85 -17.56 -1.27 2.78
C LYS A 85 -17.34 0.22 2.95
N ASN A 86 -18.27 0.87 3.68
CA ASN A 86 -18.22 2.30 4.00
C ASN A 86 -16.77 2.70 4.37
N PRO A 87 -16.09 3.56 3.58
CA PRO A 87 -14.63 3.64 3.60
C PRO A 87 -14.15 4.38 4.84
N GLU A 88 -13.84 3.60 5.88
CA GLU A 88 -13.20 4.08 7.09
C GLU A 88 -11.72 3.71 7.00
N PHE A 89 -10.86 4.70 6.74
CA PHE A 89 -9.41 4.53 6.77
C PHE A 89 -9.02 3.89 8.10
N LYS A 90 -8.76 2.58 8.11
CA LYS A 90 -8.40 1.87 9.34
C LYS A 90 -6.89 1.94 9.49
N VAL A 91 -6.42 2.82 10.36
CA VAL A 91 -5.02 2.90 10.76
C VAL A 91 -4.80 1.86 11.84
N VAL A 92 -4.04 0.80 11.52
CA VAL A 92 -3.59 -0.15 12.53
C VAL A 92 -2.13 0.17 12.85
N SER A 93 -1.89 0.64 14.07
CA SER A 93 -0.54 0.91 14.58
C SER A 93 -0.02 -0.28 15.37
N PHE A 94 1.16 -0.79 15.01
CA PHE A 94 1.82 -1.85 15.78
C PHE A 94 3.07 -1.28 16.46
N LEU A 95 3.02 -1.22 17.80
CA LEU A 95 4.05 -0.81 18.79
C LEU A 95 4.83 0.50 18.50
N ALA A 96 4.67 1.46 19.40
CA ALA A 96 5.47 2.67 19.42
C ALA A 96 6.92 2.34 19.87
N PRO A 97 7.95 3.03 19.35
CA PRO A 97 9.34 2.88 19.80
C PRO A 97 9.60 3.25 21.27
N LYS A 98 8.57 3.59 22.06
CA LYS A 98 8.70 3.84 23.51
C LYS A 98 8.72 2.56 24.34
N ASP A 99 8.44 1.41 23.73
CA ASP A 99 8.33 0.11 24.40
C ASP A 99 9.47 -0.85 24.00
N LEU A 100 10.62 -0.32 23.53
CA LEU A 100 11.86 -1.07 23.21
C LEU A 100 13.06 -0.49 23.96
#